data_AF-A0A963INQ2-F1
#
_entry.id   AF-A0A963INQ2-F1
#
_cell.length_a   1.000
_cell.length_b   1.000
_cell.length_c   1.000
_cell.angle_alpha   90.00
_cell.angle_beta   90.00
_cell.angle_gamma   90.00
#
_symmetry.space_group_name_H-M   'P 1'
#
loop_
_entity.id
_entity.type
_entity.pdbx_description
1 polymer ?
#
loop_
_entity_poly.entity_id
_entity_poly.type
_entity_poly.pdbx_seq_one_letter_code
_entity_poly.pdbx_strand_id
1 'polypeptide(L)'
;MRFLARLLSAVIPLTLLLGGVSEAREWKAIEASGTIKAATEGAFQPFNYYEGSTLTGFEVELAEAIAKKLGLKLEWSVVPFDAQI
;
A
#
# COMPACT_ATOMS: atom_id res chain seq x y z
N MET A 1 35.59 -10.33 14.04
CA MET A 1 35.39 -9.53 12.81
C MET A 1 35.30 -10.37 11.53
N ARG A 2 36.18 -11.36 11.29
CA ARG A 2 36.16 -12.18 10.05
C ARG A 2 34.94 -13.09 9.90
N PHE A 3 34.39 -13.63 11.00
CA PHE A 3 33.15 -14.42 10.98
C PHE A 3 31.91 -13.59 10.69
N LEU A 4 31.82 -12.38 11.27
CA LEU A 4 30.71 -11.46 11.03
C LEU A 4 30.71 -10.97 9.56
N ALA A 5 31.90 -10.68 9.02
CA ALA A 5 32.06 -10.33 7.61
C ALA A 5 31.63 -11.47 6.67
N ARG A 6 31.93 -12.73 7.02
CA ARG A 6 31.50 -13.93 6.26
C ARG A 6 30.00 -14.20 6.35
N LEU A 7 29.41 -13.96 7.52
CA LEU A 7 27.96 -14.11 7.72
C LEU A 7 27.21 -13.05 6.91
N LEU A 8 27.62 -11.78 6.98
CA LEU A 8 27.04 -10.69 6.21
C LEU A 8 27.19 -10.89 4.69
N SER A 9 28.35 -11.40 4.24
CA SER A 9 28.56 -11.68 2.80
C SER A 9 27.65 -12.78 2.24
N ALA A 10 27.12 -13.67 3.09
CA ALA A 10 26.20 -14.72 2.67
C ALA A 10 24.72 -14.28 2.76
N VAL A 11 24.39 -13.45 3.75
CA VAL A 11 23.00 -13.01 3.99
C VAL A 11 22.53 -11.97 2.97
N ILE A 12 23.38 -11.01 2.60
CA ILE A 12 23.03 -9.95 1.65
C ILE A 12 22.61 -10.51 0.27
N PRO A 13 23.39 -11.38 -0.40
CA PRO A 13 22.97 -11.94 -1.68
C PRO A 13 21.75 -12.86 -1.56
N LEU A 14 21.58 -13.56 -0.43
CA LEU A 14 20.41 -14.39 -0.19
C LEU A 14 19.13 -13.56 -0.03
N THR A 15 19.22 -12.38 0.60
CA THR A 15 18.07 -11.46 0.71
C THR A 15 17.66 -10.83 -0.62
N LEU A 16 18.60 -10.58 -1.55
CA LEU A 16 18.25 -10.13 -2.91
C LEU A 16 17.52 -11.22 -3.70
N LEU A 17 17.91 -12.49 -3.53
CA LEU A 17 17.25 -13.62 -4.21
C LEU A 17 15.87 -13.97 -3.62
N LEU A 18 15.62 -13.60 -2.36
CA LEU A 18 14.33 -13.79 -1.68
C LEU A 18 13.44 -12.55 -1.70
N GLY A 19 13.94 -11.42 -2.23
CA GLY A 19 13.13 -10.25 -2.50
C GLY A 19 12.16 -10.56 -3.62
N GLY A 20 10.92 -10.89 -3.27
CA GLY A 20 9.87 -11.12 -4.24
C GLY A 20 9.72 -9.94 -5.20
N VAL A 21 9.39 -10.22 -6.45
CA VAL A 21 9.03 -9.19 -7.43
C VAL A 21 7.74 -8.51 -6.94
N SER A 22 7.72 -7.18 -6.94
CA SER A 22 6.48 -6.44 -6.68
C SER A 22 5.63 -6.48 -7.94
N GLU A 23 4.50 -7.18 -7.86
CA GLU A 23 3.54 -7.31 -8.97
C GLU A 23 2.17 -6.79 -8.55
N ALA A 24 1.39 -6.32 -9.54
CA ALA A 24 0.00 -5.96 -9.33
C ALA A 24 -0.80 -7.21 -8.90
N ARG A 25 -1.74 -7.02 -7.97
CA ARG A 25 -2.56 -8.13 -7.47
C ARG A 25 -3.70 -8.41 -8.44
N GLU A 26 -3.84 -9.67 -8.82
CA GLU A 26 -5.02 -10.17 -9.55
C GLU A 26 -6.30 -10.04 -8.70
N TRP A 27 -7.45 -9.88 -9.37
CA TRP A 27 -8.75 -9.72 -8.70
C TRP A 27 -9.05 -10.86 -7.72
N LYS A 28 -8.81 -12.12 -8.11
CA LYS A 28 -9.01 -13.29 -7.22
C LYS A 28 -8.18 -13.21 -5.95
N ALA A 29 -6.97 -12.65 -6.02
CA ALA A 29 -6.11 -12.48 -4.86
C ALA A 29 -6.60 -11.34 -3.96
N ILE A 30 -7.27 -10.33 -4.51
CA ILE A 30 -7.94 -9.25 -3.78
C ILE A 30 -9.17 -9.79 -3.05
N GLU A 31 -10.03 -10.53 -3.74
CA GLU A 31 -11.20 -11.20 -3.15
C GLU A 31 -10.79 -12.15 -2.02
N ALA A 32 -9.82 -13.02 -2.28
CA ALA A 32 -9.36 -14.00 -1.30
C ALA A 32 -8.75 -13.36 -0.04
N SER A 33 -8.11 -12.19 -0.17
CA SER A 33 -7.57 -11.50 1.01
C SER A 33 -8.61 -10.68 1.76
N GLY A 34 -9.77 -10.38 1.15
CA GLY A 34 -10.76 -9.49 1.72
C GLY A 34 -10.36 -8.00 1.77
N THR A 35 -9.29 -7.59 1.07
CA THR A 35 -8.71 -6.24 1.24
C THR A 35 -8.30 -5.58 -0.08
N ILE A 36 -8.85 -4.39 -0.32
CA ILE A 36 -8.36 -3.44 -1.32
C ILE A 36 -7.37 -2.50 -0.63
N LYS A 37 -6.22 -2.29 -1.28
CA LYS A 37 -5.23 -1.27 -0.86
C LYS A 37 -5.34 -0.11 -1.83
N ALA A 38 -5.45 1.11 -1.31
CA ALA A 38 -5.52 2.33 -2.10
C ALA A 38 -4.52 3.36 -1.58
N ALA A 39 -3.94 4.12 -2.49
CA ALA A 39 -3.06 5.23 -2.17
C ALA A 39 -3.71 6.56 -2.57
N THR A 40 -3.47 7.62 -1.78
CA THR A 40 -3.94 8.98 -2.08
C THR A 40 -3.02 10.01 -1.41
N GLU A 41 -3.19 11.29 -1.73
CA GLU A 41 -2.29 12.36 -1.27
C GLU A 41 -2.66 12.91 0.12
N GLY A 42 -3.95 13.08 0.38
CA GLY A 42 -4.46 13.65 1.63
C GLY A 42 -4.25 15.17 1.76
N ALA A 43 -3.93 15.87 0.67
CA ALA A 43 -3.69 17.32 0.68
C ALA A 43 -4.41 18.09 -0.45
N PHE A 44 -5.35 17.47 -1.16
CA PHE A 44 -6.02 18.02 -2.33
C PHE A 44 -7.54 18.16 -2.13
N GLN A 45 -7.96 19.27 -1.52
CA GLN A 45 -9.38 19.58 -1.35
C GLN A 45 -10.08 19.87 -2.69
N PRO A 46 -11.34 19.42 -2.88
CA PRO A 46 -12.20 18.67 -1.97
C PRO A 46 -12.12 17.13 -2.16
N PHE A 47 -11.10 16.63 -2.85
CA PHE A 47 -11.03 15.25 -3.34
C PHE A 47 -10.46 14.26 -2.32
N ASN A 48 -9.30 14.59 -1.74
CA ASN A 48 -8.66 13.81 -0.69
C ASN A 48 -7.90 14.76 0.24
N TYR A 49 -8.32 14.86 1.50
CA TYR A 49 -7.71 15.78 2.46
C TYR A 49 -7.94 15.31 3.90
N TYR A 50 -7.17 15.84 4.84
CA TYR A 50 -7.43 15.62 6.26
C TYR A 50 -8.36 16.67 6.84
N GLU A 51 -9.44 16.22 7.48
CA GLU A 51 -10.22 17.01 8.43
C GLU A 51 -9.81 16.60 9.85
N GLY A 52 -8.95 17.40 10.47
CA GLY A 52 -8.29 17.03 11.72
C GLY A 52 -7.35 15.84 11.49
N SER A 53 -7.63 14.70 12.12
CA SER A 53 -6.88 13.45 11.95
C SER A 53 -7.53 12.46 10.97
N THR A 54 -8.66 12.81 10.38
CA THR A 54 -9.45 11.91 9.54
C THR A 54 -9.22 12.22 8.06
N LEU A 55 -8.77 11.22 7.29
CA LEU A 55 -8.70 11.32 5.83
C LEU A 55 -10.13 11.29 5.27
N THR A 56 -10.47 12.28 4.43
CA THR A 56 -11.82 12.48 3.88
C THR A 56 -11.76 13.14 2.49
N GLY A 57 -12.93 13.39 1.89
CA GLY A 57 -13.08 14.00 0.57
C GLY A 57 -13.81 13.10 -0.42
N PHE A 58 -14.15 13.65 -1.58
CA PHE A 58 -14.98 12.96 -2.57
C PHE A 58 -14.40 11.60 -3.01
N GLU A 59 -13.11 11.52 -3.28
CA GLU A 59 -12.47 10.27 -3.74
C GLU A 59 -12.38 9.24 -2.62
N VAL A 60 -12.17 9.71 -1.38
CA VAL A 60 -12.10 8.86 -0.20
C VAL A 60 -13.45 8.20 0.06
N GLU A 61 -14.52 9.00 0.11
CA GLU A 61 -15.89 8.50 0.30
C GLU A 61 -16.32 7.56 -0.83
N LEU A 62 -15.96 7.89 -2.07
CA LEU A 62 -16.26 7.04 -3.23
C LEU A 62 -15.56 5.68 -3.14
N ALA A 63 -14.26 5.67 -2.81
CA ALA A 63 -13.51 4.43 -2.68
C ALA A 63 -14.02 3.56 -1.52
N GLU A 64 -14.38 4.17 -0.38
CA GLU A 64 -14.98 3.48 0.76
C GLU A 64 -16.35 2.88 0.40
N ALA A 65 -17.19 3.61 -0.33
CA ALA A 65 -18.48 3.11 -0.81
C ALA A 65 -18.31 1.93 -1.78
N ILE A 66 -17.32 1.98 -2.67
CA ILE A 66 -16.98 0.87 -3.58
C ILE A 66 -16.53 -0.35 -2.78
N ALA A 67 -15.58 -0.20 -1.85
CA ALA A 67 -15.09 -1.30 -1.03
C ALA A 67 -16.22 -1.94 -0.20
N LYS A 68 -17.09 -1.12 0.39
CA LYS A 68 -18.29 -1.58 1.10
C LYS A 68 -19.24 -2.36 0.21
N LYS A 69 -19.50 -1.89 -1.02
CA LYS A 69 -20.36 -2.59 -1.97
C LYS A 69 -19.78 -3.94 -2.40
N LEU A 70 -18.46 -4.05 -2.44
CA LEU A 70 -17.74 -5.29 -2.75
C LEU A 70 -17.57 -6.21 -1.54
N GLY A 71 -17.93 -5.77 -0.33
CA GLY A 71 -17.72 -6.54 0.91
C GLY A 71 -16.25 -6.68 1.29
N LEU A 72 -15.40 -5.74 0.89
CA LEU A 72 -13.95 -5.73 1.13
C LEU A 72 -13.56 -4.62 2.11
N LYS A 73 -12.49 -4.84 2.88
CA LYS A 73 -11.83 -3.81 3.68
C LYS A 73 -11.01 -2.90 2.77
N LEU A 74 -11.09 -1.59 2.98
CA LEU A 74 -10.18 -0.63 2.35
C LEU A 74 -9.03 -0.29 3.30
N GLU A 75 -7.80 -0.35 2.80
CA GLU A 75 -6.59 0.10 3.50
C GLU A 75 -5.95 1.25 2.75
N TRP A 76 -5.89 2.41 3.41
CA TRP A 76 -5.29 3.63 2.86
C TRP A 76 -3.79 3.69 3.09
N SER A 77 -3.06 4.10 2.07
CA SER A 77 -1.67 4.53 2.11
C SER A 77 -1.57 5.98 1.67
N VAL A 78 -1.38 6.90 2.62
CA VAL A 78 -1.27 8.31 2.28
C VAL A 78 0.18 8.65 1.97
N VAL A 79 0.44 9.10 0.74
CA VAL A 79 1.78 9.40 0.21
C VAL A 79 1.74 10.64 -0.66
N PRO A 80 2.85 11.42 -0.77
CA PRO A 80 2.92 12.56 -1.70
C PRO A 80 2.52 12.15 -3.12
N PHE A 81 1.89 13.05 -3.88
CA PHE A 81 1.42 12.78 -5.24
C PHE A 81 2.51 12.16 -6.13
N ASP A 82 3.73 12.71 -6.09
CA ASP A 82 4.87 12.23 -6.89
C ASP A 82 5.31 10.79 -6.57
N ALA A 83 4.93 10.25 -5.40
CA ALA A 83 5.27 8.91 -4.96
C ALA A 83 4.19 7.85 -5.29
N GLN A 84 3.11 8.23 -5.99
CA GLN A 84 2.01 7.33 -6.34
C GLN A 84 2.23 6.55 -7.64
N ILE A 85 3.33 6.80 -8.34
CA ILE A 85 3.69 6.18 -9.63
C ILE A 85 4.87 5.21 -9.52
#